data_AF-A0A915YE12-F1
#
_entry.id   AF-A0A915YE12-F1
#
_cell.length_a   1.000
_cell.length_b   1.000
_cell.length_c   1.000
_cell.angle_alpha   90.00
_cell.angle_beta   90.00
_cell.angle_gamma   90.00
#
_symmetry.space_group_name_H-M   'P 1'
#
loop_
_entity.id
_entity.type
_entity.pdbx_description
1 polymer ?
#
loop_
_entity_poly.entity_id
_entity_poly.type
_entity_poly.pdbx_seq_one_letter_code
_entity_poly.pdbx_strand_id
1 'polypeptide(L)'
;MNKTNHLIKGKRFEKLWETYKDKYTTDGYALIEIKDIYLPFWKCKQAIVVEKEVELDRFSRIILELITKGIDTHHEICAFLGLEPNSFATMQFHFLLKNNLIRETIEAIYELTDIGVAFLAKEMNVKNMETIDFDYFLMDKMGKRNEPFTFFDAQKPIDHLEWSAEKVKTFSGYHIRPTNRLIQDKRSLMLPTEKALEPTFLQISQERNAFAAFFNQQVKQQYFYDFANSTLKKYRQSIAFIALVYEKEDNPREIRLDIRQSKRSVLNFKTHELEKELSQRVSRIWHQLP
;
A
#
# COMPACT_ATOMS: atom_id res chain seq x y z
N MET A 1 -26.78 -24.90 -36.70
CA MET A 1 -27.84 -24.25 -35.89
C MET A 1 -27.19 -23.28 -34.92
N ASN A 2 -27.37 -21.99 -35.17
CA ASN A 2 -26.76 -20.85 -34.46
C ASN A 2 -27.16 -20.80 -32.97
N LYS A 3 -26.23 -21.10 -32.07
CA LYS A 3 -26.36 -20.79 -30.62
C LYS A 3 -25.68 -19.48 -30.20
N THR A 4 -24.97 -18.81 -31.12
CA THR A 4 -24.14 -17.63 -30.82
C THR A 4 -24.91 -16.31 -30.70
N ASN A 5 -26.23 -16.29 -30.92
CA ASN A 5 -27.00 -15.05 -31.07
C ASN A 5 -27.66 -14.49 -29.79
N HIS A 6 -27.47 -15.09 -28.61
CA HIS A 6 -28.30 -14.74 -27.45
C HIS A 6 -27.69 -13.89 -26.32
N LEU A 7 -26.42 -13.47 -26.35
CA LEU A 7 -25.85 -12.67 -25.24
C LEU A 7 -25.22 -11.33 -25.62
N ILE A 8 -25.04 -11.03 -26.90
CA ILE A 8 -24.39 -9.80 -27.37
C ILE A 8 -25.44 -8.76 -27.78
N LYS A 9 -26.20 -8.21 -26.83
CA LYS A 9 -26.98 -6.98 -27.08
C LYS A 9 -26.76 -5.96 -25.98
N GLY A 10 -25.63 -5.28 -26.09
CA GLY A 10 -25.38 -4.01 -25.43
C GLY A 10 -24.25 -3.30 -26.18
N LYS A 11 -24.49 -2.09 -26.66
CA LYS A 11 -23.50 -1.21 -27.36
C LYS A 11 -22.17 -1.05 -26.59
N ARG A 12 -22.13 -1.42 -25.31
CA ARG A 12 -21.02 -1.24 -24.39
C ARG A 12 -19.78 -2.09 -24.72
N PHE A 13 -19.96 -3.34 -25.15
CA PHE A 13 -18.83 -4.27 -25.41
C PHE A 13 -18.56 -4.51 -26.88
N GLU A 14 -19.31 -3.90 -27.79
CA GLU A 14 -19.22 -4.11 -29.25
C GLU A 14 -17.81 -3.86 -29.79
N LYS A 15 -17.19 -2.74 -29.42
CA LYS A 15 -15.80 -2.43 -29.81
C LYS A 15 -14.79 -3.46 -29.29
N LEU A 16 -14.97 -3.90 -28.04
CA LEU A 16 -14.11 -4.92 -27.42
C LEU A 16 -14.27 -6.27 -28.08
N TRP A 17 -15.51 -6.65 -28.43
CA TRP A 17 -15.81 -7.87 -29.15
C TRP A 17 -15.10 -7.92 -30.49
N GLU A 18 -15.29 -6.89 -31.32
CA GLU A 18 -14.64 -6.81 -32.64
C GLU A 18 -13.11 -6.83 -32.55
N THR A 19 -12.53 -6.31 -31.46
CA THR A 19 -11.07 -6.29 -31.27
C THR A 19 -10.51 -7.66 -30.88
N TYR A 20 -11.29 -8.51 -30.20
CA TYR A 20 -10.77 -9.72 -29.56
C TYR A 20 -11.40 -11.03 -30.03
N LYS A 21 -12.49 -10.99 -30.81
CA LYS A 21 -13.21 -12.19 -31.29
C LYS A 21 -12.31 -13.19 -32.01
N ASP A 22 -11.33 -12.70 -32.77
CA ASP A 22 -10.46 -13.53 -33.62
C ASP A 22 -9.11 -13.86 -32.96
N LYS A 23 -8.88 -13.45 -31.71
CA LYS A 23 -7.56 -13.50 -31.06
C LYS A 23 -7.00 -14.92 -30.92
N TYR A 24 -7.88 -15.90 -30.68
CA TYR A 24 -7.51 -17.29 -30.41
C TYR A 24 -8.16 -18.28 -31.38
N THR A 25 -8.67 -17.81 -32.51
CA THR A 25 -9.34 -18.65 -33.51
C THR A 25 -8.39 -19.67 -34.11
N THR A 26 -7.12 -19.32 -34.30
CA THR A 26 -6.08 -20.26 -34.77
C THR A 26 -5.80 -21.40 -33.79
N ASP A 27 -6.07 -21.17 -32.50
CA ASP A 27 -5.93 -22.16 -31.43
C ASP A 27 -7.24 -22.95 -31.20
N GLY A 28 -8.25 -22.73 -32.06
CA GLY A 28 -9.56 -23.37 -31.98
C GLY A 28 -10.49 -22.80 -30.89
N TYR A 29 -10.23 -21.58 -30.40
CA TYR A 29 -11.11 -20.94 -29.42
C TYR A 29 -11.94 -19.81 -30.03
N ALA A 30 -13.22 -19.78 -29.69
CA ALA A 30 -14.15 -18.70 -30.03
C ALA A 30 -14.46 -17.86 -28.78
N LEU A 31 -14.50 -16.53 -28.95
CA LEU A 31 -14.99 -15.64 -27.89
C LEU A 31 -16.50 -15.85 -27.72
N ILE A 32 -16.93 -16.18 -26.51
CA ILE A 32 -18.35 -16.46 -26.21
C ILE A 32 -19.00 -15.37 -25.35
N GLU A 33 -18.23 -14.74 -24.46
CA GLU A 33 -18.78 -13.79 -23.50
C GLU A 33 -17.75 -12.71 -23.12
N ILE A 34 -18.25 -11.48 -22.94
CA ILE A 34 -17.51 -10.39 -22.30
C ILE A 34 -18.33 -9.92 -21.12
N LYS A 35 -17.71 -9.86 -19.93
CA LYS A 35 -18.37 -9.38 -18.72
C LYS A 35 -17.45 -8.52 -17.86
N ASP A 36 -18.07 -7.67 -17.03
CA ASP A 36 -17.34 -6.99 -15.97
C ASP A 36 -17.02 -8.00 -14.88
N ILE A 37 -15.80 -7.93 -14.35
CA ILE A 37 -15.39 -8.75 -13.21
C ILE A 37 -14.86 -7.87 -12.10
N TYR A 38 -15.27 -8.11 -10.88
CA TYR A 38 -14.83 -7.35 -9.72
C TYR A 38 -13.92 -8.22 -8.88
N LEU A 39 -12.71 -7.71 -8.61
CA LEU A 39 -11.76 -8.30 -7.69
C LEU A 39 -11.95 -7.66 -6.31
N PRO A 40 -12.56 -8.36 -5.33
CA PRO A 40 -12.73 -7.85 -3.99
C PRO A 40 -11.44 -7.97 -3.16
N PHE A 41 -11.22 -7.02 -2.26
CA PHE A 41 -10.13 -7.00 -1.29
C PHE A 41 -10.53 -6.15 -0.08
N TRP A 42 -9.69 -6.13 0.96
CA TRP A 42 -9.92 -5.37 2.18
C TRP A 42 -9.07 -4.11 2.22
N LYS A 43 -9.69 -2.97 2.50
CA LYS A 43 -8.99 -1.77 3.00
C LYS A 43 -8.99 -1.82 4.51
N CYS A 44 -7.80 -1.79 5.10
CA CYS A 44 -7.59 -1.76 6.53
C CYS A 44 -7.09 -0.37 6.93
N LYS A 45 -7.53 0.11 8.10
CA LYS A 45 -7.03 1.32 8.74
C LYS A 45 -6.66 1.00 10.19
N GLN A 46 -5.43 1.32 10.57
CA GLN A 46 -4.88 0.97 11.87
C GLN A 46 -3.94 2.05 12.40
N ALA A 47 -3.98 2.26 13.72
CA ALA A 47 -3.02 3.13 14.40
C ALA A 47 -1.70 2.36 14.61
N ILE A 48 -0.62 2.92 14.11
CA ILE A 48 0.73 2.36 14.22
C ILE A 48 1.68 3.37 14.86
N VAL A 49 2.66 2.88 15.58
CA VAL A 49 3.80 3.64 16.07
C VAL A 49 4.88 3.60 15.01
N VAL A 50 5.32 4.77 14.59
CA VAL A 50 6.41 4.92 13.62
C VAL A 50 7.59 5.64 14.26
N GLU A 51 8.78 5.25 13.84
CA GLU A 51 10.02 5.92 14.15
C GLU A 51 10.35 6.85 12.99
N LYS A 52 10.44 8.14 13.28
CA LYS A 52 10.84 9.17 12.32
C LYS A 52 12.22 9.71 12.69
N GLU A 53 13.08 9.82 11.71
CA GLU A 53 14.32 10.57 11.87
C GLU A 53 14.00 12.07 11.86
N VAL A 54 14.35 12.73 12.95
CA VAL A 54 14.20 14.18 13.12
C VAL A 54 15.57 14.81 12.99
N GLU A 55 15.71 15.70 12.02
CA GLU A 55 16.84 16.61 11.97
C GLU A 55 16.72 17.60 13.14
N LEU A 56 17.78 17.75 13.93
CA LEU A 56 17.82 18.81 14.92
C LEU A 56 17.76 20.17 14.22
N ASP A 57 16.95 21.06 14.78
CA ASP A 57 16.92 22.43 14.29
C ASP A 57 18.27 23.11 14.49
N ARG A 58 18.52 24.17 13.69
CA ARG A 58 19.77 24.92 13.76
C ARG A 58 20.05 25.43 15.17
N PHE A 59 19.00 25.76 15.91
CA PHE A 59 19.11 26.33 17.25
C PHE A 59 19.69 25.34 18.26
N SER A 60 19.15 24.13 18.30
CA SER A 60 19.64 23.07 19.17
C SER A 60 21.05 22.61 18.78
N ARG A 61 21.38 22.62 17.48
CA ARG A 61 22.75 22.38 17.03
C ARG A 61 23.73 23.43 17.56
N ILE A 62 23.35 24.71 17.54
CA ILE A 62 24.17 25.78 18.12
C ILE A 62 24.38 25.55 19.61
N ILE A 63 23.35 25.14 20.37
CA ILE A 63 23.48 24.81 21.80
C ILE A 63 24.50 23.68 22.01
N LEU A 64 24.42 22.59 21.26
CA LEU A 64 25.38 21.49 21.34
C LEU A 64 26.81 21.92 20.97
N GLU A 65 26.97 22.82 19.99
CA GLU A 65 28.26 23.40 19.59
C GLU A 65 28.83 24.39 20.64
N LEU A 66 27.98 25.02 21.45
CA LEU A 66 28.41 25.90 22.55
C LEU A 66 28.93 25.06 23.72
N ILE A 67 28.21 23.99 24.08
CA ILE A 67 28.62 23.06 25.13
C ILE A 67 29.96 22.39 24.78
N THR A 68 30.17 21.98 23.52
CA THR A 68 31.49 21.44 23.09
C THR A 68 32.63 22.44 23.20
N LYS A 69 32.34 23.75 23.15
CA LYS A 69 33.33 24.83 23.27
C LYS A 69 33.54 25.31 24.71
N GLY A 70 32.92 24.66 25.69
CA GLY A 70 33.02 25.01 27.11
C GLY A 70 32.12 26.15 27.55
N ILE A 71 31.07 26.47 26.78
CA ILE A 71 29.96 27.33 27.21
C ILE A 71 28.83 26.38 27.61
N ASP A 72 28.89 25.90 28.83
CA ASP A 72 28.08 24.78 29.33
C ASP A 72 27.04 25.18 30.37
N THR A 73 27.13 26.37 30.95
CA THR A 73 26.12 26.83 31.91
C THR A 73 24.87 27.38 31.22
N HIS A 74 23.68 27.13 31.80
CA HIS A 74 22.41 27.67 31.28
C HIS A 74 22.46 29.20 31.10
N HIS A 75 23.11 29.91 32.02
CA HIS A 75 23.20 31.36 31.97
C HIS A 75 24.09 31.86 30.82
N GLU A 76 25.25 31.25 30.61
CA GLU A 76 26.17 31.66 29.55
C GLU A 76 25.63 31.32 28.16
N ILE A 77 24.97 30.16 28.00
CA ILE A 77 24.34 29.79 26.74
C ILE A 77 23.21 30.77 26.41
N CYS A 78 22.37 31.13 27.39
CA CYS A 78 21.31 32.14 27.18
C CYS A 78 21.90 33.53 26.85
N ALA A 79 22.97 33.94 27.55
CA ALA A 79 23.66 35.20 27.28
C ALA A 79 24.28 35.25 25.88
N PHE A 80 24.92 34.16 25.43
CA PHE A 80 25.49 34.05 24.09
C PHE A 80 24.42 34.13 23.00
N LEU A 81 23.27 33.51 23.23
CA LEU A 81 22.14 33.50 22.29
C LEU A 81 21.31 34.79 22.34
N GLY A 82 21.59 35.70 23.28
CA GLY A 82 20.84 36.95 23.47
C GLY A 82 19.41 36.71 23.98
N LEU A 83 19.19 35.65 24.74
CA LEU A 83 17.89 35.22 25.23
C LEU A 83 17.75 35.47 26.73
N GLU A 84 16.55 35.82 27.17
CA GLU A 84 16.26 35.81 28.61
C GLU A 84 16.22 34.37 29.13
N PRO A 85 16.85 34.06 30.29
CA PRO A 85 16.95 32.72 30.85
C PRO A 85 15.61 31.99 31.06
N ASN A 86 14.51 32.75 31.15
CA ASN A 86 13.14 32.27 31.36
C ASN A 86 12.29 32.26 30.08
N SER A 87 12.84 32.65 28.93
CA SER A 87 12.11 32.64 27.65
C SER A 87 12.27 31.29 26.92
N PHE A 88 11.59 31.17 25.77
CA PHE A 88 11.40 30.01 24.86
C PHE A 88 12.53 28.94 24.77
N ALA A 89 13.77 29.28 25.12
CA ALA A 89 14.91 28.37 25.25
C ALA A 89 14.62 27.13 26.12
N THR A 90 13.74 27.23 27.14
CA THR A 90 13.40 26.10 28.02
C THR A 90 12.83 24.90 27.27
N MET A 91 12.07 25.10 26.19
CA MET A 91 11.56 23.99 25.39
C MET A 91 12.66 23.23 24.65
N GLN A 92 13.71 23.93 24.21
CA GLN A 92 14.81 23.33 23.44
C GLN A 92 15.81 22.62 24.36
N PHE A 93 16.13 23.20 25.51
CA PHE A 93 16.88 22.50 26.55
C PHE A 93 16.13 21.25 27.04
N HIS A 94 14.82 21.37 27.27
CA HIS A 94 13.99 20.23 27.65
C HIS A 94 13.95 19.15 26.54
N PHE A 95 13.91 19.55 25.26
CA PHE A 95 14.03 18.62 24.13
C PHE A 95 15.39 17.90 24.12
N LEU A 96 16.49 18.62 24.29
CA LEU A 96 17.84 18.06 24.31
C LEU A 96 18.05 17.09 25.48
N LEU A 97 17.57 17.45 26.67
CA LEU A 97 17.60 16.60 27.87
C LEU A 97 16.74 15.34 27.69
N LYS A 98 15.51 15.49 27.20
CA LYS A 98 14.58 14.36 27.00
C LYS A 98 15.09 13.35 25.96
N ASN A 99 15.80 13.82 24.93
CA ASN A 99 16.44 12.96 23.93
C ASN A 99 17.85 12.48 24.37
N ASN A 100 18.26 12.75 25.61
CA ASN A 100 19.54 12.34 26.19
C ASN A 100 20.75 12.80 25.35
N LEU A 101 20.66 13.97 24.72
CA LEU A 101 21.75 14.61 23.96
C LEU A 101 22.67 15.42 24.88
N ILE A 102 22.08 15.98 25.94
CA ILE A 102 22.78 16.68 27.01
C ILE A 102 22.31 16.14 28.36
N ARG A 103 23.11 16.33 29.41
CA ARG A 103 22.77 16.04 30.81
C ARG A 103 23.04 17.27 31.65
N GLU A 104 22.20 17.49 32.66
CA GLU A 104 22.37 18.56 33.62
C GLU A 104 23.02 18.01 34.89
N THR A 105 24.15 18.59 35.28
CA THR A 105 24.86 18.29 36.52
C THR A 105 24.34 19.19 37.65
N ILE A 106 24.77 18.95 38.90
CA ILE A 106 24.21 19.52 40.15
C ILE A 106 24.22 21.06 40.20
N GLU A 107 24.93 21.74 39.29
CA GLU A 107 25.09 23.21 39.25
C GLU A 107 24.52 23.87 37.96
N ALA A 108 23.54 23.25 37.30
CA ALA A 108 22.98 23.75 36.03
C ALA A 108 24.03 23.88 34.89
N ILE A 109 25.04 23.02 34.96
CA ILE A 109 26.07 22.80 33.93
C ILE A 109 25.57 21.68 33.02
N TYR A 110 25.60 21.92 31.72
CA TYR A 110 25.20 20.96 30.70
C TYR A 110 26.40 20.22 30.13
N GLU A 111 26.39 18.90 30.19
CA GLU A 111 27.39 18.05 29.56
C GLU A 111 26.79 17.32 28.35
N LEU A 112 27.56 17.18 27.28
CA LEU A 112 27.19 16.34 26.14
C LEU A 112 27.33 14.86 26.50
N THR A 113 26.34 14.07 26.09
CA THR A 113 26.43 12.61 26.15
C THR A 113 27.15 12.05 24.93
N ASP A 114 27.54 10.77 24.96
CA ASP A 114 28.07 10.06 23.79
C ASP A 114 27.11 10.14 22.58
N ILE A 115 25.79 10.15 22.84
CA ILE A 115 24.76 10.32 21.81
C ILE A 115 24.79 11.74 21.23
N GLY A 116 24.96 12.76 22.07
CA GLY A 116 25.11 14.16 21.65
C GLY A 116 26.38 14.39 20.82
N VAL A 117 27.49 13.74 21.17
CA VAL A 117 28.76 13.78 20.43
C VAL A 117 28.64 13.10 19.07
N ALA A 118 28.09 11.88 19.04
CA ALA A 118 27.84 11.15 17.78
C ALA A 118 26.86 11.90 16.87
N PHE A 119 25.86 12.58 17.46
CA PHE A 119 24.94 13.43 16.73
C PHE A 119 25.65 14.64 16.08
N LEU A 120 26.50 15.36 16.83
CA LEU A 120 27.29 16.49 16.30
C LEU A 120 28.24 16.08 15.17
N ALA A 121 28.79 14.86 15.25
CA ALA A 121 29.60 14.25 14.19
C ALA A 121 28.79 13.83 12.94
N LYS A 122 27.46 14.03 12.94
CA LYS A 122 26.48 13.56 11.93
C LYS A 122 26.43 12.04 11.79
N GLU A 123 26.86 11.30 12.81
CA GLU A 123 26.87 9.84 12.79
C GLU A 123 25.52 9.24 13.21
N MET A 124 24.66 10.01 13.89
CA MET A 124 23.33 9.56 14.34
C MET A 124 22.25 10.63 14.15
N ASN A 125 21.05 10.22 13.71
CA ASN A 125 19.84 11.06 13.68
C ASN A 125 18.99 10.80 14.93
N VAL A 126 18.32 11.83 15.46
CA VAL A 126 17.39 11.64 16.59
C VAL A 126 16.15 10.93 16.09
N LYS A 127 15.81 9.84 16.77
CA LYS A 127 14.63 9.03 16.47
C LYS A 127 13.49 9.48 17.36
N ASN A 128 12.43 10.00 16.74
CA ASN A 128 11.20 10.34 17.45
C ASN A 128 10.12 9.29 17.14
N MET A 129 9.37 8.89 18.16
CA MET A 129 8.24 7.98 17.99
C MET A 129 6.94 8.78 17.94
N GLU A 130 6.14 8.54 16.90
CA GLU A 130 4.80 9.12 16.77
C GLU A 130 3.79 8.04 16.41
N THR A 131 2.55 8.22 16.86
CA THR A 131 1.43 7.35 16.48
C THR A 131 0.69 7.96 15.31
N ILE A 132 0.59 7.24 14.20
CA ILE A 132 -0.13 7.66 13.00
C ILE A 132 -1.21 6.65 12.61
N ASP A 133 -2.24 7.15 11.94
CA ASP A 133 -3.23 6.31 11.26
C ASP A 133 -2.72 5.89 9.89
N PHE A 134 -2.56 4.59 9.65
CA PHE A 134 -2.10 4.04 8.38
C PHE A 134 -3.19 3.23 7.68
N ASP A 135 -3.40 3.55 6.39
CA ASP A 135 -4.35 2.88 5.50
C ASP A 135 -3.59 1.93 4.56
N TYR A 136 -3.98 0.65 4.54
CA TYR A 136 -3.34 -0.36 3.68
C TYR A 136 -4.38 -1.32 3.08
N PHE A 137 -3.98 -2.09 2.07
CA PHE A 137 -4.87 -3.05 1.40
C PHE A 137 -4.36 -4.48 1.53
N LEU A 138 -5.31 -5.39 1.73
CA LEU A 138 -5.08 -6.83 1.85
C LEU A 138 -5.91 -7.58 0.80
N MET A 139 -5.23 -8.38 -0.02
CA MET A 139 -5.85 -9.22 -1.04
C MET A 139 -5.74 -10.70 -0.66
N ASP A 140 -6.80 -11.47 -0.92
CA ASP A 140 -6.82 -12.91 -0.68
C ASP A 140 -5.89 -13.64 -1.65
N LYS A 141 -5.18 -14.67 -1.17
CA LYS A 141 -4.43 -15.59 -2.01
C LYS A 141 -5.39 -16.61 -2.60
N MET A 142 -6.07 -16.21 -3.68
CA MET A 142 -7.02 -17.05 -4.42
C MET A 142 -6.33 -18.33 -4.90
N GLY A 143 -6.68 -19.50 -4.33
CA GLY A 143 -6.27 -20.81 -4.82
C GLY A 143 -5.52 -21.72 -3.84
N LYS A 144 -5.35 -21.35 -2.56
CA LYS A 144 -4.84 -22.26 -1.52
C LYS A 144 -5.57 -22.07 -0.19
N ARG A 145 -6.28 -23.11 0.24
CA ARG A 145 -6.92 -23.19 1.56
C ARG A 145 -5.89 -22.86 2.66
N ASN A 146 -6.18 -21.82 3.44
CA ASN A 146 -5.46 -21.40 4.66
C ASN A 146 -4.16 -20.60 4.47
N GLU A 147 -3.81 -20.10 3.28
CA GLU A 147 -2.73 -19.12 3.19
C GLU A 147 -3.21 -17.70 3.60
N PRO A 148 -2.35 -16.90 4.26
CA PRO A 148 -2.69 -15.57 4.73
C PRO A 148 -2.86 -14.56 3.57
N PHE A 149 -3.48 -13.41 3.90
CA PHE A 149 -3.61 -12.27 2.98
C PHE A 149 -2.26 -11.82 2.45
N THR A 150 -2.26 -11.17 1.29
CA THR A 150 -1.09 -10.47 0.76
C THR A 150 -1.32 -8.98 0.79
N PHE A 151 -0.30 -8.24 1.20
CA PHE A 151 -0.32 -6.78 1.10
C PHE A 151 -0.36 -6.38 -0.37
N PHE A 152 -1.31 -5.51 -0.70
CA PHE A 152 -1.56 -5.06 -2.05
C PHE A 152 -1.32 -3.55 -2.14
N ASP A 153 -0.52 -3.14 -3.11
CA ASP A 153 -0.30 -1.73 -3.43
C ASP A 153 -1.15 -1.34 -4.65
N ALA A 154 -2.23 -0.60 -4.41
CA ALA A 154 -3.12 -0.15 -5.49
C ALA A 154 -2.48 0.86 -6.45
N GLN A 155 -1.31 1.40 -6.11
CA GLN A 155 -0.52 2.27 -6.99
C GLN A 155 0.41 1.50 -7.92
N LYS A 156 0.49 0.18 -7.77
CA LYS A 156 1.26 -0.72 -8.65
C LYS A 156 0.31 -1.67 -9.37
N PRO A 157 0.61 -2.04 -10.62
CA PRO A 157 -0.18 -3.06 -11.32
C PRO A 157 -0.02 -4.42 -10.63
N ILE A 158 -1.03 -5.30 -10.74
CA ILE A 158 -0.97 -6.64 -10.15
C ILE A 158 0.25 -7.39 -10.71
N ASP A 159 0.43 -7.36 -12.04
CA ASP A 159 1.58 -7.96 -12.74
C ASP A 159 2.88 -7.12 -12.68
N HIS A 160 3.09 -6.26 -11.67
CA HIS A 160 4.25 -5.35 -11.60
C HIS A 160 5.62 -6.05 -11.70
N LEU A 161 5.72 -7.32 -11.31
CA LEU A 161 6.95 -8.11 -11.43
C LEU A 161 7.28 -8.51 -12.87
N GLU A 162 6.28 -8.60 -13.75
CA GLU A 162 6.48 -8.93 -15.17
C GLU A 162 6.62 -7.70 -16.06
N TRP A 163 6.27 -6.52 -15.55
CA TRP A 163 6.29 -5.28 -16.30
C TRP A 163 7.67 -4.61 -16.25
N SER A 164 8.05 -3.92 -17.33
CA SER A 164 9.26 -3.11 -17.31
C SER A 164 9.13 -1.96 -16.31
N ALA A 165 10.26 -1.53 -15.73
CA ALA A 165 10.28 -0.45 -14.72
C ALA A 165 9.64 0.85 -15.22
N GLU A 166 9.79 1.17 -16.51
CA GLU A 166 9.15 2.33 -17.14
C GLU A 166 7.63 2.18 -17.19
N LYS A 167 7.14 1.01 -17.58
CA LYS A 167 5.69 0.75 -17.64
C LYS A 167 5.06 0.86 -16.25
N VAL A 168 5.72 0.32 -15.23
CA VAL A 168 5.30 0.44 -13.83
C VAL A 168 5.25 1.91 -13.38
N LYS A 169 6.28 2.72 -13.71
CA LYS A 169 6.29 4.16 -13.38
C LYS A 169 5.16 4.96 -14.04
N THR A 170 4.73 4.54 -15.23
CA THR A 170 3.63 5.21 -15.95
C THR A 170 2.24 4.77 -15.49
N PHE A 171 2.15 3.75 -14.64
CA PHE A 171 0.88 3.27 -14.11
C PHE A 171 0.34 4.28 -13.09
N SER A 172 -0.90 4.71 -13.30
CA SER A 172 -1.52 5.77 -12.49
C SER A 172 -2.23 5.28 -11.23
N GLY A 173 -2.21 3.97 -10.96
CA GLY A 173 -2.99 3.35 -9.89
C GLY A 173 -4.40 2.91 -10.31
N TYR A 174 -4.98 2.02 -9.50
CA TYR A 174 -6.32 1.49 -9.69
C TYR A 174 -7.42 2.37 -9.09
N HIS A 175 -8.58 2.36 -9.72
CA HIS A 175 -9.83 2.87 -9.18
C HIS A 175 -10.40 1.90 -8.14
N ILE A 176 -10.33 2.28 -6.88
CA ILE A 176 -10.89 1.53 -5.76
C ILE A 176 -12.33 1.95 -5.52
N ARG A 177 -13.25 0.99 -5.44
CA ARG A 177 -14.67 1.24 -5.18
C ARG A 177 -15.19 0.42 -4.00
N PRO A 178 -16.05 1.01 -3.14
CA PRO A 178 -16.74 0.24 -2.11
C PRO A 178 -17.56 -0.88 -2.73
N THR A 179 -17.38 -2.10 -2.21
CA THR A 179 -18.01 -3.31 -2.79
C THR A 179 -19.54 -3.23 -2.74
N ASN A 180 -20.09 -2.60 -1.70
CA ASN A 180 -21.51 -2.38 -1.51
C ASN A 180 -22.15 -1.39 -2.52
N ARG A 181 -21.35 -0.63 -3.26
CA ARG A 181 -21.81 0.32 -4.29
C ARG A 181 -21.71 -0.23 -5.71
N LEU A 182 -21.35 -1.51 -5.86
CA LEU A 182 -21.21 -2.13 -7.18
C LEU A 182 -22.58 -2.56 -7.72
N ILE A 183 -22.81 -2.27 -9.01
CA ILE A 183 -23.99 -2.73 -9.73
C ILE A 183 -23.84 -4.24 -9.94
N GLN A 184 -24.70 -5.01 -9.29
CA GLN A 184 -24.81 -6.46 -9.51
C GLN A 184 -25.88 -6.69 -10.59
N ASP A 185 -25.44 -6.81 -11.84
CA ASP A 185 -26.27 -7.27 -12.95
C ASP A 185 -25.75 -8.62 -13.50
N LYS A 186 -26.54 -9.27 -14.36
CA LYS A 186 -26.15 -10.56 -14.99
C LYS A 186 -24.87 -10.50 -15.82
N ARG A 187 -24.35 -9.30 -16.13
CA ARG A 187 -23.14 -9.07 -16.93
C ARG A 187 -21.96 -8.67 -16.04
N SER A 188 -22.10 -8.85 -14.73
CA SER A 188 -21.10 -8.54 -13.74
C SER A 188 -20.88 -9.74 -12.83
N LEU A 189 -19.62 -10.08 -12.61
CA LEU A 189 -19.23 -11.21 -11.77
C LEU A 189 -18.32 -10.71 -10.65
N MET A 190 -18.66 -11.06 -9.41
CA MET A 190 -17.74 -10.88 -8.29
C MET A 190 -16.86 -12.13 -8.20
N LEU A 191 -15.54 -11.95 -8.15
CA LEU A 191 -14.65 -13.09 -7.90
C LEU A 191 -14.87 -13.66 -6.50
N PRO A 192 -14.91 -15.00 -6.36
CA PRO A 192 -15.19 -15.64 -5.10
C PRO A 192 -13.91 -15.63 -4.28
N THR A 193 -13.84 -14.80 -3.24
CA THR A 193 -12.80 -14.94 -2.21
C THR A 193 -13.09 -16.22 -1.46
N GLU A 194 -12.24 -17.25 -1.61
CA GLU A 194 -12.47 -18.64 -1.20
C GLU A 194 -12.87 -18.77 0.27
N LYS A 195 -12.49 -17.79 1.10
CA LYS A 195 -13.26 -17.39 2.29
C LYS A 195 -13.17 -15.87 2.39
N ALA A 196 -14.31 -15.17 2.42
CA ALA A 196 -14.37 -13.77 2.85
C ALA A 196 -14.07 -13.63 4.35
N LEU A 197 -13.03 -14.31 4.86
CA LEU A 197 -12.54 -14.11 6.20
C LEU A 197 -12.16 -12.65 6.29
N GLU A 198 -12.75 -11.98 7.25
CA GLU A 198 -12.42 -10.60 7.52
C GLU A 198 -11.02 -10.59 8.17
N PRO A 199 -10.09 -9.74 7.70
CA PRO A 199 -8.76 -9.71 8.29
C PRO A 199 -8.87 -9.41 9.78
N THR A 200 -8.05 -10.08 10.57
CA THR A 200 -7.98 -9.88 12.01
C THR A 200 -6.65 -9.25 12.39
N PHE A 201 -6.65 -8.49 13.47
CA PHE A 201 -5.41 -7.93 14.01
C PHE A 201 -4.38 -9.03 14.29
N LEU A 202 -4.82 -10.17 14.85
CA LEU A 202 -3.94 -11.30 15.14
C LEU A 202 -3.17 -11.78 13.90
N GLN A 203 -3.86 -11.97 12.78
CA GLN A 203 -3.23 -12.38 11.52
C GLN A 203 -2.19 -11.37 11.03
N ILE A 204 -2.51 -10.07 11.06
CA ILE A 204 -1.59 -9.01 10.63
C ILE A 204 -0.38 -8.91 11.58
N SER A 205 -0.62 -9.06 12.89
CA SER A 205 0.44 -9.02 13.91
C SER A 205 1.41 -10.20 13.80
N GLN A 206 0.94 -11.37 13.37
CA GLN A 206 1.79 -12.54 13.09
C GLN A 206 2.71 -12.27 11.89
N GLU A 207 2.27 -11.44 10.93
CA GLU A 207 3.04 -11.01 9.77
C GLU A 207 3.70 -9.63 9.96
N ARG A 208 4.06 -9.26 11.20
CA ARG A 208 4.67 -7.96 11.53
C ARG A 208 5.84 -7.59 10.61
N ASN A 209 6.68 -8.55 10.25
CA ASN A 209 7.83 -8.31 9.37
C ASN A 209 7.40 -7.95 7.93
N ALA A 210 6.39 -8.63 7.41
CA ALA A 210 5.84 -8.33 6.09
C ALA A 210 5.11 -6.97 6.09
N PHE A 211 4.38 -6.67 7.17
CA PHE A 211 3.76 -5.38 7.39
C PHE A 211 4.81 -4.25 7.42
N ALA A 212 5.88 -4.41 8.20
CA ALA A 212 6.96 -3.43 8.30
C ALA A 212 7.63 -3.19 6.94
N ALA A 213 7.95 -4.27 6.21
CA ALA A 213 8.52 -4.17 4.87
C ALA A 213 7.58 -3.44 3.90
N PHE A 214 6.28 -3.73 3.96
CA PHE A 214 5.27 -3.03 3.15
C PHE A 214 5.16 -1.55 3.51
N PHE A 215 5.06 -1.22 4.80
CA PHE A 215 4.99 0.16 5.28
C PHE A 215 6.21 0.98 4.84
N ASN A 216 7.41 0.46 5.08
CA ASN A 216 8.67 1.15 4.76
C ASN A 216 8.85 1.36 3.24
N GLN A 217 8.20 0.55 2.40
CA GLN A 217 8.18 0.77 0.95
C GLN A 217 7.23 1.90 0.54
N GLN A 218 6.14 2.09 1.27
CA GLN A 218 5.11 3.10 0.96
C GLN A 218 5.43 4.47 1.54
N VAL A 219 5.99 4.52 2.75
CA VAL A 219 6.26 5.78 3.45
C VAL A 219 7.76 6.00 3.55
N LYS A 220 8.24 7.11 2.99
CA LYS A 220 9.65 7.51 3.07
C LYS A 220 9.91 8.20 4.41
N GLN A 221 11.11 8.02 4.95
CA GLN A 221 11.60 8.71 6.17
C GLN A 221 10.81 8.40 7.46
N GLN A 222 9.99 7.35 7.45
CA GLN A 222 9.35 6.79 8.63
C GLN A 222 9.53 5.28 8.59
N TYR A 223 9.77 4.69 9.75
CA TYR A 223 9.94 3.25 9.90
C TYR A 223 8.86 2.72 10.82
N PHE A 224 8.25 1.60 10.44
CA PHE A 224 7.30 0.94 11.33
C PHE A 224 8.01 0.46 12.60
N TYR A 225 7.54 0.90 13.76
CA TYR A 225 8.03 0.43 15.06
C TYR A 225 7.10 -0.67 15.60
N ASP A 226 5.84 -0.35 15.91
CA ASP A 226 4.86 -1.33 16.42
C ASP A 226 3.40 -0.91 16.10
N PHE A 227 2.44 -1.78 16.42
CA PHE A 227 1.03 -1.42 16.40
C PHE A 227 0.67 -0.67 17.69
N ALA A 228 0.02 0.49 17.56
CA ALA A 228 -0.35 1.29 18.73
C ALA A 228 -1.51 0.68 19.53
N ASN A 229 -2.38 -0.07 18.85
CA ASN A 229 -3.47 -0.81 19.47
C ASN A 229 -3.93 -1.99 18.58
N SER A 230 -4.82 -2.81 19.13
CA SER A 230 -5.46 -3.94 18.44
C SER A 230 -6.68 -3.54 17.59
N THR A 231 -7.03 -2.26 17.53
CA THR A 231 -8.21 -1.79 16.81
C THR A 231 -7.93 -1.73 15.31
N LEU A 232 -8.69 -2.51 14.55
CA LEU A 232 -8.54 -2.62 13.10
C LEU A 232 -9.86 -2.26 12.40
N LYS A 233 -9.89 -1.12 11.71
CA LYS A 233 -11.04 -0.71 10.89
C LYS A 233 -10.92 -1.31 9.50
N LYS A 234 -12.01 -1.88 8.98
CA LYS A 234 -11.99 -2.73 7.79
C LYS A 234 -13.14 -2.36 6.86
N TYR A 235 -12.82 -2.24 5.58
CA TYR A 235 -13.77 -1.85 4.56
C TYR A 235 -13.59 -2.72 3.33
N ARG A 236 -14.65 -3.40 2.89
CA ARG A 236 -14.59 -4.23 1.68
C ARG A 236 -14.58 -3.35 0.44
N GLN A 237 -13.51 -3.43 -0.33
CA GLN A 237 -13.30 -2.68 -1.56
C GLN A 237 -13.20 -3.63 -2.76
N SER A 238 -13.29 -3.10 -3.96
CA SER A 238 -13.15 -3.86 -5.19
C SER A 238 -12.56 -3.02 -6.31
N ILE A 239 -11.83 -3.68 -7.21
CA ILE A 239 -11.39 -3.13 -8.50
C ILE A 239 -12.18 -3.83 -9.60
N ALA A 240 -12.71 -3.04 -10.53
CA ALA A 240 -13.40 -3.57 -11.71
C ALA A 240 -12.38 -3.95 -12.78
N PHE A 241 -12.61 -5.00 -13.54
CA PHE A 241 -11.86 -5.44 -14.72
C PHE A 241 -12.84 -5.94 -15.79
N ILE A 242 -12.33 -6.29 -16.97
CA ILE A 242 -13.10 -6.96 -18.02
C ILE A 242 -12.59 -8.39 -18.15
N ALA A 243 -13.50 -9.35 -18.16
CA ALA A 243 -13.22 -10.74 -18.50
C ALA A 243 -13.66 -11.02 -19.94
N LEU A 244 -12.75 -11.57 -20.74
CA LEU A 244 -13.05 -12.16 -22.05
C LEU A 244 -13.04 -13.68 -21.89
N VAL A 245 -14.16 -14.32 -22.18
CA VAL A 245 -14.35 -15.77 -22.02
C VAL A 245 -14.33 -16.41 -23.39
N TYR A 246 -13.38 -17.32 -23.60
CA TYR A 246 -13.25 -18.09 -24.81
C TYR A 246 -13.55 -19.56 -24.54
N GLU A 247 -14.20 -20.21 -25.49
CA GLU A 247 -14.56 -21.61 -25.45
C GLU A 247 -13.93 -22.31 -26.65
N LYS A 248 -13.38 -23.50 -26.44
CA LYS A 248 -12.81 -24.28 -27.53
C LYS A 248 -13.91 -24.89 -28.38
N GLU A 249 -13.84 -24.68 -29.69
CA GLU A 249 -14.87 -25.12 -30.64
C GLU A 249 -15.07 -26.64 -30.61
N ASP A 250 -13.97 -27.39 -30.47
CA ASP A 250 -13.98 -28.87 -30.42
C ASP A 250 -14.34 -29.43 -29.03
N ASN A 251 -14.18 -28.64 -27.97
CA ASN A 251 -14.45 -29.07 -26.60
C ASN A 251 -15.00 -27.92 -25.74
N PRO A 252 -16.33 -27.77 -25.69
CA PRO A 252 -17.04 -26.78 -24.87
C PRO A 252 -16.67 -26.70 -23.38
N ARG A 253 -16.04 -27.75 -22.84
CA ARG A 253 -15.61 -27.77 -21.43
C ARG A 253 -14.28 -27.05 -21.21
N GLU A 254 -13.52 -26.81 -22.27
CA GLU A 254 -12.23 -26.15 -22.22
C GLU A 254 -12.41 -24.64 -22.40
N ILE A 255 -12.29 -23.92 -21.28
CA ILE A 255 -12.50 -22.48 -21.21
C ILE A 255 -11.16 -21.77 -21.02
N ARG A 256 -10.96 -20.69 -21.75
CA ARG A 256 -9.84 -19.76 -21.58
C ARG A 256 -10.36 -18.39 -21.15
N LEU A 257 -9.68 -17.77 -20.17
CA LEU A 257 -10.03 -16.45 -19.67
C LEU A 257 -8.88 -15.47 -19.83
N ASP A 258 -9.18 -14.33 -20.43
CA ASP A 258 -8.31 -13.15 -20.40
C ASP A 258 -8.96 -12.08 -19.52
N ILE A 259 -8.35 -11.75 -18.39
CA ILE A 259 -8.74 -10.62 -17.55
C ILE A 259 -7.91 -9.40 -17.94
N ARG A 260 -8.59 -8.30 -18.22
CA ARG A 260 -7.98 -7.07 -18.75
C ARG A 260 -8.37 -5.84 -17.98
N GLN A 261 -7.46 -4.87 -17.97
CA GLN A 261 -7.72 -3.53 -17.50
C GLN A 261 -8.84 -2.86 -18.32
N SER A 262 -9.55 -1.96 -17.67
CA SER A 262 -10.63 -1.19 -18.25
C SER A 262 -10.58 0.26 -17.78
N LYS A 263 -11.35 1.13 -18.44
CA LYS A 263 -11.57 2.52 -17.99
C LYS A 263 -12.12 2.62 -16.56
N ARG A 264 -12.74 1.55 -16.05
CA ARG A 264 -13.24 1.48 -14.66
C ARG A 264 -12.21 0.94 -13.68
N SER A 265 -11.13 0.36 -14.20
CA SER A 265 -10.06 -0.30 -13.44
C SER A 265 -8.98 0.68 -13.02
N VAL A 266 -8.51 1.53 -13.94
CA VAL A 266 -7.29 2.34 -13.81
C VAL A 266 -7.60 3.82 -13.98
N LEU A 267 -6.93 4.67 -13.20
CA LEU A 267 -7.14 6.13 -13.18
C LEU A 267 -6.91 6.79 -14.57
N ASN A 268 -5.75 6.56 -15.17
CA ASN A 268 -5.38 7.04 -16.50
C ASN A 268 -5.33 5.86 -17.48
N PHE A 269 -6.51 5.42 -17.91
CA PHE A 269 -6.64 4.31 -18.83
C PHE A 269 -6.15 4.65 -20.25
N LYS A 270 -5.17 3.89 -20.75
CA LYS A 270 -4.67 3.99 -22.13
C LYS A 270 -5.08 2.78 -22.98
N THR A 271 -4.84 1.57 -22.47
CA THR A 271 -4.97 0.31 -23.22
C THR A 271 -5.58 -0.79 -22.35
N HIS A 272 -6.17 -1.80 -22.99
CA HIS A 272 -6.72 -3.00 -22.35
C HIS A 272 -5.61 -4.03 -22.06
N GLU A 273 -4.64 -3.63 -21.25
CA GLU A 273 -3.54 -4.50 -20.82
C GLU A 273 -4.08 -5.77 -20.17
N LEU A 274 -3.45 -6.90 -20.51
CA LEU A 274 -3.77 -8.20 -19.93
C LEU A 274 -3.14 -8.29 -18.52
N GLU A 275 -3.95 -8.70 -17.55
CA GLU A 275 -3.51 -9.04 -16.20
C GLU A 275 -3.33 -10.56 -16.15
N LYS A 276 -2.15 -11.06 -16.48
CA LYS A 276 -1.84 -12.50 -16.61
C LYS A 276 -1.99 -13.23 -15.28
N GLU A 277 -1.47 -12.67 -14.19
CA GLU A 277 -1.57 -13.29 -12.87
C GLU A 277 -3.04 -13.47 -12.50
N LEU A 278 -3.84 -12.42 -12.70
CA LEU A 278 -5.28 -12.47 -12.45
C LEU A 278 -5.99 -13.45 -13.40
N SER A 279 -5.63 -13.46 -14.69
CA SER A 279 -6.18 -14.38 -15.69
C SER A 279 -5.94 -15.85 -15.33
N GLN A 280 -4.72 -16.19 -14.93
CA GLN A 280 -4.35 -17.53 -14.49
C GLN A 280 -5.09 -17.92 -13.20
N ARG A 281 -5.18 -16.99 -12.25
CA ARG A 281 -5.88 -17.21 -10.97
C ARG A 281 -7.37 -17.46 -11.18
N VAL A 282 -8.04 -16.64 -11.97
CA VAL A 282 -9.48 -16.76 -12.25
C VAL A 282 -9.78 -18.04 -13.03
N SER A 283 -8.94 -18.43 -13.98
CA SER A 283 -9.12 -19.66 -14.76
C SER A 283 -9.21 -20.92 -13.88
N ARG A 284 -8.46 -20.96 -12.76
CA ARG A 284 -8.47 -22.11 -11.82
C ARG A 284 -9.80 -22.27 -11.06
N ILE A 285 -10.47 -21.17 -10.77
CA ILE A 285 -11.70 -21.13 -9.97
C ILE A 285 -12.95 -20.92 -10.82
N TRP A 286 -12.80 -20.82 -12.14
CA TRP A 286 -13.90 -20.54 -13.06
C TRP A 286 -15.02 -21.55 -13.01
N HIS A 287 -14.69 -22.83 -12.90
CA HIS A 287 -15.70 -23.90 -12.80
C HIS A 287 -16.49 -23.87 -11.48
N GLN A 288 -16.06 -23.07 -10.51
CA GLN A 288 -16.72 -22.88 -9.20
C GLN A 288 -17.53 -21.57 -9.14
N LEU A 289 -17.43 -20.74 -10.19
CA LEU A 289 -18.18 -19.49 -10.30
C LEU A 289 -19.63 -19.78 -10.76
N PRO A 290 -20.64 -19.13 -10.14
CA PRO A 290 -22.05 -19.34 -10.44
C PRO A 290 -22.47 -18.81 -11.82
#